data_AF-A0A5E8HLS7-F1
#
_entry.id   AF-A0A5E8HLS7-F1
#
_cell.length_a   1.000
_cell.length_b   1.000
_cell.length_c   1.000
_cell.angle_alpha   90.00
_cell.angle_beta   90.00
_cell.angle_gamma   90.00
#
_symmetry.space_group_name_H-M   'P 1'
#
loop_
_entity.id
_entity.type
_entity.pdbx_description
1 polymer ?
#
loop_
_entity_poly.entity_id
_entity_poly.type
_entity_poly.pdbx_seq_one_letter_code
_entity_poly.pdbx_strand_id
1 'polypeptide(L)'
;MPASKKTLTSSIAKTQLEYEKQRAQYKALLLEQRRIHEKRLVINRFSWIGAILNIILALIISSALASNIIDKGISKQEIHSKLLLPIQNGATTITLKGILESTLVYKSNFFKSKDNLYLENKPPTLEIVIQEMIMENFSKKDFDPKLNKKLNTLLLEFKQKDPFDKLPIKQRDLFENVRIKTKDYSVIQTDMVKIADELDISNQLVNEYLNDGKKSFWLSALGLALAVIIGIIQTYLAIDSRKSSARQYGNIITNLMRSKR
;
A
#
# COMPACT_ATOMS: atom_id res chain seq x y z
N MET A 1 -27.45 21.43 92.90
CA MET A 1 -27.73 21.15 91.46
C MET A 1 -26.78 21.86 90.46
N PRO A 2 -25.43 21.82 90.58
CA PRO A 2 -24.54 22.32 89.51
C PRO A 2 -23.95 21.22 88.59
N ALA A 3 -24.08 19.93 88.94
CA ALA A 3 -23.43 18.82 88.22
C ALA A 3 -24.04 18.50 86.84
N SER A 4 -25.35 18.77 86.64
CA SER A 4 -26.09 18.41 85.42
C SER A 4 -25.79 19.32 84.20
N LYS A 5 -25.47 20.60 84.41
CA LYS A 5 -25.12 21.53 83.32
C LYS A 5 -23.73 21.25 82.71
N LYS A 6 -22.78 20.75 83.50
CA LYS A 6 -21.43 20.38 83.01
C LYS A 6 -21.46 19.13 82.13
N THR A 7 -22.30 18.15 82.45
CA THR A 7 -22.47 16.93 81.64
C THR A 7 -23.13 17.22 80.29
N LEU A 8 -24.17 18.07 80.26
CA LEU A 8 -24.86 18.43 79.02
C LEU A 8 -23.97 19.22 78.04
N THR A 9 -23.21 20.20 78.55
CA THR A 9 -22.27 20.98 77.74
C THR A 9 -21.12 20.12 77.20
N SER A 10 -20.62 19.16 77.99
CA SER A 10 -19.61 18.19 77.54
C SER A 10 -20.14 17.21 76.49
N SER A 11 -21.42 16.85 76.55
CA SER A 11 -22.10 16.00 75.57
C SER A 11 -22.22 16.72 74.23
N ILE A 12 -22.75 17.96 74.23
CA ILE A 12 -22.91 18.78 73.02
C ILE A 12 -21.56 19.04 72.34
N ALA A 13 -20.52 19.34 73.12
CA ALA A 13 -19.16 19.53 72.60
C ALA A 13 -18.59 18.27 71.93
N LYS A 14 -18.86 17.08 72.50
CA LYS A 14 -18.48 15.79 71.89
C LYS A 14 -19.23 15.54 70.59
N THR A 15 -20.54 15.80 70.53
CA THR A 15 -21.34 15.61 69.32
C THR A 15 -20.92 16.57 68.20
N GLN A 16 -20.59 17.82 68.54
CA GLN A 16 -20.05 18.79 67.57
C GLN A 16 -18.69 18.35 67.03
N LEU A 17 -17.80 17.88 67.91
CA LEU A 17 -16.49 17.36 67.50
C LEU A 17 -16.61 16.12 66.59
N GLU A 18 -17.55 15.21 66.87
CA GLU A 18 -17.82 14.06 66.00
C GLU A 18 -18.36 14.48 64.64
N TYR A 19 -19.27 15.46 64.61
CA TYR A 19 -19.82 15.99 63.37
C TYR A 19 -18.76 16.71 62.52
N GLU A 20 -17.84 17.44 63.15
CA GLU A 20 -16.69 18.03 62.46
C GLU A 20 -15.73 16.97 61.91
N LYS A 21 -15.45 15.90 62.67
CA LYS A 21 -14.67 14.76 62.19
C LYS A 21 -15.32 14.09 60.98
N GLN A 22 -16.64 13.87 61.01
CA GLN A 22 -17.37 13.29 59.88
C GLN A 22 -17.33 14.20 58.64
N ARG A 23 -17.50 15.52 58.82
CA ARG A 23 -17.36 16.49 57.72
C ARG A 23 -15.95 16.51 57.14
N ALA A 24 -14.92 16.43 57.98
CA ALA A 24 -13.54 16.36 57.53
C ALA A 24 -13.25 15.08 56.74
N GLN A 25 -13.75 13.93 57.21
CA GLN A 25 -13.66 12.65 56.51
C GLN A 25 -14.38 12.68 55.15
N TYR A 26 -15.58 13.26 55.10
CA TYR A 26 -16.34 13.37 53.85
C TYR A 26 -15.63 14.27 52.82
N LYS A 27 -15.08 15.40 53.26
CA LYS A 27 -14.26 16.27 52.41
C LYS A 27 -13.01 15.57 51.89
N ALA A 28 -12.32 14.80 52.73
CA ALA A 28 -11.15 14.02 52.33
C ALA A 28 -11.50 12.97 51.25
N LEU A 29 -12.63 12.28 51.41
CA LEU A 29 -13.12 11.31 50.41
C LEU A 29 -13.47 11.97 49.06
N LEU A 30 -14.10 13.14 49.08
CA LEU A 30 -14.41 13.88 47.85
C LEU A 30 -13.15 14.35 47.12
N LEU A 31 -12.14 14.81 47.86
CA LEU A 31 -10.84 15.20 47.30
C LEU A 31 -10.12 13.98 46.69
N GLU A 32 -10.17 12.84 47.36
CA GLU A 32 -9.59 11.60 46.86
C GLU A 32 -10.28 11.12 45.58
N GLN A 33 -11.62 11.16 45.54
CA GLN A 33 -12.37 10.84 44.32
C GLN A 33 -12.02 11.78 43.16
N ARG A 34 -11.91 13.09 43.40
CA ARG A 34 -11.51 14.07 42.38
C ARG A 34 -10.10 13.76 41.86
N ARG A 35 -9.15 13.46 42.74
CA ARG A 35 -7.76 13.11 42.37
C ARG A 35 -7.70 11.84 41.52
N ILE A 36 -8.51 10.83 41.84
CA ILE A 36 -8.61 9.59 41.05
C ILE A 36 -9.23 9.90 39.67
N HIS A 37 -10.25 10.75 39.62
CA HIS A 37 -10.90 11.11 38.36
C HIS A 37 -9.96 11.89 37.43
N GLU A 38 -9.22 12.87 37.95
CA GLU A 38 -8.21 13.62 37.19
C GLU A 38 -7.10 12.72 36.65
N LYS A 39 -6.59 11.79 37.47
CA LYS A 39 -5.61 10.79 37.01
C LYS A 39 -6.15 9.93 35.86
N ARG A 40 -7.42 9.51 35.93
CA ARG A 40 -8.07 8.75 34.84
C ARG A 40 -8.20 9.58 33.57
N LEU A 41 -8.56 10.86 33.67
CA LEU A 41 -8.67 11.74 32.50
C LEU A 41 -7.32 11.90 31.79
N VAL A 42 -6.24 12.08 32.54
CA VAL A 42 -4.88 12.17 31.98
C VAL A 42 -4.50 10.85 31.29
N ILE A 43 -4.67 9.71 31.96
CA ILE A 43 -4.36 8.38 31.38
C ILE A 43 -5.21 8.12 30.12
N ASN A 44 -6.50 8.48 30.13
CA ASN A 44 -7.38 8.28 28.99
C ASN A 44 -6.98 9.16 27.78
N ARG A 45 -6.54 10.40 28.03
CA ARG A 45 -5.98 11.28 26.98
C ARG A 45 -4.70 10.71 26.36
N PHE A 46 -3.78 10.22 27.19
CA PHE A 46 -2.57 9.54 26.69
C PHE A 46 -2.89 8.26 25.91
N SER A 47 -3.86 7.48 26.36
CA SER A 47 -4.33 6.28 25.65
C SER A 47 -4.93 6.63 24.27
N TRP A 48 -5.70 7.70 24.17
CA TRP A 48 -6.27 8.17 22.90
C TRP A 48 -5.20 8.63 21.92
N ILE A 49 -4.18 9.36 22.40
CA ILE A 49 -3.04 9.77 21.59
C ILE A 49 -2.28 8.54 21.07
N GLY A 50 -2.04 7.53 21.93
CA GLY A 50 -1.42 6.28 21.53
C GLY A 50 -2.23 5.50 20.50
N ALA A 51 -3.57 5.47 20.63
CA ALA A 51 -4.46 4.84 19.66
C ALA A 51 -4.39 5.53 18.28
N ILE A 52 -4.41 6.87 18.25
CA ILE A 52 -4.29 7.65 17.01
C ILE A 52 -2.92 7.41 16.36
N LEU A 53 -1.83 7.42 17.13
CA LEU A 53 -0.49 7.11 16.62
C LEU A 53 -0.40 5.71 16.01
N ASN A 54 -1.03 4.72 16.63
CA ASN A 54 -1.09 3.36 16.07
C ASN A 54 -1.91 3.29 14.78
N ILE A 55 -3.02 4.03 14.68
CA ILE A 55 -3.80 4.10 13.43
C ILE A 55 -2.98 4.76 12.32
N ILE A 56 -2.27 5.84 12.61
CA ILE A 56 -1.40 6.51 11.64
C ILE A 56 -0.28 5.57 11.19
N LEU A 57 0.39 4.88 12.13
CA LEU A 57 1.43 3.92 11.81
C LEU A 57 0.90 2.76 10.97
N ALA A 58 -0.29 2.23 11.30
CA ALA A 58 -0.94 1.19 10.53
C ALA A 58 -1.30 1.66 9.11
N LEU A 59 -1.74 2.91 8.94
CA LEU A 59 -2.00 3.50 7.62
C LEU A 59 -0.70 3.66 6.81
N ILE A 60 0.40 4.10 7.44
CA ILE A 60 1.70 4.22 6.77
C ILE A 60 2.21 2.85 6.32
N ILE A 61 2.18 1.85 7.21
CA ILE A 61 2.60 0.48 6.89
C ILE A 61 1.71 -0.10 5.79
N SER A 62 0.40 0.06 5.90
CA SER A 62 -0.55 -0.43 4.89
C SER A 62 -0.35 0.26 3.55
N SER A 63 -0.08 1.57 3.53
CA SER A 63 0.20 2.32 2.31
C SER A 63 1.52 1.88 1.66
N ALA A 64 2.58 1.71 2.45
CA ALA A 64 3.87 1.21 1.96
C ALA A 64 3.74 -0.20 1.39
N LEU A 65 3.00 -1.10 2.05
CA LEU A 65 2.73 -2.45 1.56
C LEU A 65 1.84 -2.44 0.31
N ALA A 66 0.77 -1.64 0.30
CA ALA A 66 -0.12 -1.51 -0.85
C ALA A 66 0.62 -0.99 -2.09
N SER A 67 1.58 -0.07 -1.93
CA SER A 67 2.39 0.45 -3.04
C SER A 67 3.19 -0.64 -3.78
N ASN A 68 3.52 -1.74 -3.11
CA ASN A 68 4.21 -2.89 -3.69
C ASN A 68 3.25 -3.90 -4.37
N ILE A 69 1.95 -3.79 -4.11
CA ILE A 69 0.91 -4.64 -4.70
C ILE A 69 0.38 -4.00 -5.99
N ILE A 70 0.41 -2.67 -6.06
CA ILE A 70 -0.19 -1.91 -7.16
C ILE A 70 0.71 -1.95 -8.40
N ASP A 71 0.08 -2.26 -9.53
CA ASP A 71 0.74 -2.25 -10.83
C ASP A 71 1.21 -0.83 -11.18
N LYS A 72 2.49 -0.73 -11.50
CA LYS A 72 3.09 0.47 -12.06
C LYS A 72 3.03 0.40 -13.58
N GLY A 73 2.70 1.53 -14.20
CA GLY A 73 2.54 1.59 -15.63
C GLY A 73 2.66 3.00 -16.18
N ILE A 74 2.80 3.08 -17.50
CA ILE A 74 2.79 4.33 -18.27
C ILE A 74 1.62 4.32 -19.25
N SER A 75 0.99 5.47 -19.47
CA SER A 75 -0.18 5.58 -20.35
C SER A 75 0.19 5.26 -21.79
N LYS A 76 -0.59 4.39 -22.46
CA LYS A 76 -0.42 4.12 -23.89
C LYS A 76 -0.52 5.42 -24.72
N GLN A 77 -1.51 6.26 -24.42
CA GLN A 77 -1.67 7.56 -25.10
C GLN A 77 -0.47 8.51 -24.92
N GLU A 78 0.20 8.46 -23.76
CA GLU A 78 1.37 9.30 -23.51
C GLU A 78 2.54 8.88 -24.41
N ILE A 79 2.77 7.58 -24.55
CA ILE A 79 3.80 7.06 -25.46
C ILE A 79 3.43 7.36 -26.92
N HIS A 80 2.19 7.09 -27.32
CA HIS A 80 1.74 7.30 -28.70
C HIS A 80 1.89 8.78 -29.12
N SER A 81 1.48 9.71 -28.26
CA SER A 81 1.59 11.14 -28.54
C SER A 81 3.04 11.62 -28.65
N LYS A 82 3.96 11.11 -27.83
CA LYS A 82 5.39 11.44 -27.91
C LYS A 82 6.08 10.88 -29.14
N LEU A 83 5.64 9.73 -29.66
CA LEU A 83 6.21 9.11 -30.86
C LEU A 83 5.59 9.59 -32.17
N LEU A 84 4.36 10.11 -32.14
CA LEU A 84 3.62 10.50 -33.35
C LEU A 84 4.38 11.53 -34.20
N LEU A 85 4.82 12.64 -33.60
CA LEU A 85 5.52 13.71 -34.33
C LEU A 85 6.88 13.25 -34.90
N PRO A 86 7.76 12.58 -34.14
CA PRO A 86 8.97 11.96 -34.68
C PRO A 86 8.72 11.03 -35.88
N ILE A 87 7.67 10.19 -35.81
CA ILE A 87 7.30 9.28 -36.91
C ILE A 87 6.85 10.08 -38.13
N GLN A 88 6.03 11.13 -37.94
CA GLN A 88 5.59 11.98 -39.04
C GLN A 88 6.77 12.67 -39.73
N ASN A 89 7.79 13.07 -38.96
CA ASN A 89 9.01 13.69 -39.45
C ASN A 89 10.04 12.70 -40.04
N GLY A 90 9.74 11.38 -40.04
CA GLY A 90 10.64 10.37 -40.62
C GLY A 90 11.85 10.05 -39.75
N ALA A 91 11.72 10.13 -38.42
CA ALA A 91 12.76 9.72 -37.50
C ALA A 91 13.17 8.25 -37.70
N THR A 92 14.46 7.96 -37.53
CA THR A 92 14.99 6.59 -37.68
C THR A 92 14.55 5.69 -36.52
N THR A 93 14.56 4.38 -36.73
CA THR A 93 14.23 3.38 -35.70
C THR A 93 15.06 3.54 -34.42
N ILE A 94 16.35 3.87 -34.55
CA ILE A 94 17.26 4.12 -33.42
C ILE A 94 16.80 5.35 -32.62
N THR A 95 16.44 6.44 -33.31
CA THR A 95 15.93 7.65 -32.67
C THR A 95 14.63 7.38 -31.93
N LEU A 96 13.70 6.66 -32.56
CA LEU A 96 12.41 6.31 -31.96
C LEU A 96 12.58 5.41 -30.73
N LYS A 97 13.55 4.48 -30.77
CA LYS A 97 13.91 3.65 -29.63
C LYS A 97 14.43 4.48 -28.46
N GLY A 98 15.35 5.42 -28.72
CA GLY A 98 15.83 6.35 -27.68
C GLY A 98 14.71 7.21 -27.08
N ILE A 99 13.77 7.68 -27.91
CA ILE A 99 12.59 8.43 -27.43
C ILE A 99 11.71 7.54 -26.55
N LEU A 100 11.43 6.31 -26.99
CA LEU A 100 10.65 5.34 -26.22
C LEU A 100 11.30 5.09 -24.86
N GLU A 101 12.58 4.71 -24.84
CA GLU A 101 13.34 4.44 -23.61
C GLU A 101 13.36 5.64 -22.66
N SER A 102 13.59 6.85 -23.18
CA SER A 102 13.56 8.08 -22.37
C SER A 102 12.17 8.41 -21.80
N THR A 103 11.12 7.87 -22.41
CA THR A 103 9.72 8.09 -22.02
C THR A 103 9.26 7.12 -20.93
N LEU A 104 9.93 5.97 -20.76
CA LEU A 104 9.53 4.91 -19.81
C LEU A 104 9.74 5.32 -18.35
N VAL A 105 8.84 6.17 -17.84
CA VAL A 105 8.77 6.55 -16.42
C VAL A 105 7.52 5.91 -15.82
N TYR A 106 7.71 4.74 -15.22
CA TYR A 106 6.61 3.97 -14.62
C TYR A 106 6.13 4.63 -13.32
N LYS A 107 4.82 4.89 -13.24
CA LYS A 107 4.18 5.48 -12.06
C LYS A 107 3.13 4.52 -11.51
N SER A 108 2.97 4.49 -10.19
CA SER A 108 1.86 3.80 -9.55
C SER A 108 0.55 4.48 -9.94
N ASN A 109 -0.34 3.75 -10.62
CA ASN A 109 -1.61 4.28 -11.08
C ASN A 109 -2.75 3.58 -10.35
N PHE A 110 -3.37 4.26 -9.38
CA PHE A 110 -4.50 3.73 -8.61
C PHE A 110 -5.83 3.76 -9.39
N PHE A 111 -5.95 4.62 -10.39
CA PHE A 111 -7.23 4.97 -11.03
C PHE A 111 -7.33 4.60 -12.52
N LYS A 112 -6.24 4.15 -13.15
CA LYS A 112 -6.25 3.79 -14.58
C LYS A 112 -6.44 2.28 -14.74
N SER A 113 -7.30 1.88 -15.68
CA SER A 113 -7.40 0.47 -16.09
C SER A 113 -6.05 -0.01 -16.62
N LYS A 114 -5.72 -1.27 -16.32
CA LYS A 114 -4.50 -1.94 -16.82
C LYS A 114 -4.43 -1.92 -18.35
N ASP A 115 -5.57 -2.00 -19.03
CA ASP A 115 -5.65 -2.05 -20.50
C ASP A 115 -5.11 -0.78 -21.17
N ASN A 116 -5.14 0.35 -20.47
CA ASN A 116 -4.66 1.65 -20.96
C ASN A 116 -3.20 1.92 -20.60
N LEU A 117 -2.51 0.96 -19.98
CA LEU A 117 -1.15 1.10 -19.50
C LEU A 117 -0.23 0.09 -20.17
N TYR A 118 1.00 0.51 -20.43
CA TYR A 118 2.12 -0.41 -20.51
C TYR A 118 2.67 -0.62 -19.11
N LEU A 119 2.70 -1.88 -18.67
CA LEU A 119 3.07 -2.25 -17.31
C LEU A 119 4.59 -2.33 -17.16
N GLU A 120 5.10 -2.03 -15.97
CA GLU A 120 6.54 -2.10 -15.68
C GLU A 120 7.10 -3.53 -15.82
N ASN A 121 6.31 -4.54 -15.45
CA ASN A 121 6.71 -5.94 -15.59
C ASN A 121 6.67 -6.46 -17.04
N LYS A 122 6.07 -5.69 -17.96
CA LYS A 122 6.02 -5.98 -19.39
C LYS A 122 6.29 -4.69 -20.18
N PRO A 123 7.56 -4.22 -20.16
CA PRO A 123 7.93 -2.98 -20.85
C PRO A 123 7.63 -3.12 -22.35
N PRO A 124 7.09 -2.08 -23.00
CA PRO A 124 6.73 -2.15 -24.40
C PRO A 124 7.99 -2.06 -25.28
N THR A 125 8.05 -2.86 -26.33
CA THR A 125 9.02 -2.69 -27.40
C THR A 125 8.50 -1.70 -28.43
N LEU A 126 9.40 -1.09 -29.21
CA LEU A 126 8.99 -0.19 -30.28
C LEU A 126 8.07 -0.89 -31.29
N GLU A 127 8.30 -2.18 -31.56
CA GLU A 127 7.44 -3.01 -32.40
C GLU A 127 5.98 -3.04 -31.89
N ILE A 128 5.79 -3.34 -30.60
CA ILE A 128 4.46 -3.44 -29.98
C ILE A 128 3.75 -2.09 -30.08
N VAL A 129 4.46 -1.00 -29.76
CA VAL A 129 3.89 0.36 -29.83
C VAL A 129 3.46 0.70 -31.25
N ILE A 130 4.29 0.42 -32.26
CA ILE A 130 3.95 0.69 -33.67
C ILE A 130 2.73 -0.14 -34.09
N GLN A 131 2.69 -1.43 -33.73
CA GLN A 131 1.53 -2.28 -34.03
C GLN A 131 0.25 -1.75 -33.37
N GLU A 132 0.32 -1.32 -32.11
CA GLU A 132 -0.82 -0.70 -31.42
C GLU A 132 -1.24 0.61 -32.08
N MET A 133 -0.31 1.47 -32.49
CA MET A 133 -0.63 2.70 -33.24
C MET A 133 -1.29 2.40 -34.59
N ILE A 134 -0.88 1.33 -35.29
CA ILE A 134 -1.53 0.86 -36.52
C ILE A 134 -2.98 0.44 -36.23
N MET A 135 -3.18 -0.42 -35.23
CA MET A 135 -4.52 -0.88 -34.83
C MET A 135 -5.42 0.27 -34.40
N GLU A 136 -4.88 1.23 -33.64
CA GLU A 136 -5.60 2.44 -33.22
C GLU A 136 -6.00 3.28 -34.42
N ASN A 137 -5.10 3.47 -35.40
CA ASN A 137 -5.41 4.21 -36.62
C ASN A 137 -6.49 3.52 -37.47
N PHE A 138 -6.49 2.18 -37.56
CA PHE A 138 -7.58 1.43 -38.21
C PHE A 138 -8.91 1.51 -37.48
N SER A 139 -8.89 1.73 -36.16
CA SER A 139 -10.09 1.83 -35.32
C SER A 139 -10.70 3.23 -35.31
N LYS A 140 -9.99 4.24 -35.85
CA LYS A 140 -10.45 5.63 -35.92
C LYS A 140 -11.44 5.83 -37.07
N LYS A 141 -12.43 6.71 -36.85
CA LYS A 141 -13.37 7.13 -37.90
C LYS A 141 -12.66 7.95 -38.99
N ASP A 142 -11.63 8.68 -38.59
CA ASP A 142 -10.74 9.52 -39.38
C ASP A 142 -9.43 8.77 -39.73
N PHE A 143 -9.56 7.61 -40.38
CA PHE A 143 -8.40 6.82 -40.79
C PHE A 143 -7.43 7.64 -41.66
N ASP A 144 -6.16 7.71 -41.22
CA ASP A 144 -5.08 8.33 -41.99
C ASP A 144 -4.28 7.27 -42.77
N PRO A 145 -4.47 7.14 -44.11
CA PRO A 145 -3.74 6.17 -44.92
C PRO A 145 -2.24 6.49 -45.04
N LYS A 146 -1.85 7.77 -44.96
CA LYS A 146 -0.44 8.17 -45.07
C LYS A 146 0.32 7.79 -43.81
N LEU A 147 -0.26 8.07 -42.64
CA LEU A 147 0.28 7.62 -41.36
C LEU A 147 0.38 6.10 -41.32
N ASN A 148 -0.67 5.39 -41.73
CA ASN A 148 -0.67 3.93 -41.72
C ASN A 148 0.44 3.35 -42.60
N LYS A 149 0.64 3.91 -43.80
CA LYS A 149 1.72 3.49 -44.69
C LYS A 149 3.10 3.70 -44.04
N LYS A 150 3.32 4.87 -43.41
CA LYS A 150 4.57 5.15 -42.68
C LYS A 150 4.82 4.15 -41.55
N LEU A 151 3.79 3.87 -40.73
CA LEU A 151 3.89 2.92 -39.63
C LEU A 151 4.21 1.50 -40.11
N ASN A 152 3.58 1.04 -41.19
CA ASN A 152 3.85 -0.28 -41.77
C ASN A 152 5.28 -0.38 -42.34
N THR A 153 5.76 0.65 -43.04
CA THR A 153 7.15 0.70 -43.52
C THR A 153 8.12 0.64 -42.33
N LEU A 154 7.88 1.45 -41.30
CA LEU A 154 8.72 1.49 -40.10
C LEU A 154 8.75 0.12 -39.38
N LEU A 155 7.59 -0.54 -39.27
CA LEU A 155 7.48 -1.87 -38.66
C LEU A 155 8.31 -2.92 -39.42
N LEU A 156 8.26 -2.90 -40.76
CA LEU A 156 9.06 -3.80 -41.59
C LEU A 156 10.55 -3.51 -41.46
N GLU A 157 10.95 -2.24 -41.50
CA GLU A 157 12.35 -1.86 -41.29
C GLU A 157 12.87 -2.31 -39.92
N PHE A 158 12.06 -2.16 -38.87
CA PHE A 158 12.40 -2.59 -37.53
C PHE A 158 12.63 -4.11 -37.48
N LYS A 159 11.69 -4.90 -37.98
CA LYS A 159 11.79 -6.38 -38.03
C LYS A 159 13.00 -6.88 -38.80
N GLN A 160 13.45 -6.15 -39.81
CA GLN A 160 14.63 -6.51 -40.59
C GLN A 160 15.94 -6.11 -39.91
N LYS A 161 15.99 -4.92 -39.31
CA LYS A 161 17.20 -4.39 -38.67
C LYS A 161 17.50 -5.06 -37.33
N ASP A 162 16.48 -5.21 -36.50
CA ASP A 162 16.59 -5.65 -35.10
C ASP A 162 15.53 -6.74 -34.79
N PRO A 163 15.64 -7.94 -35.41
CA PRO A 163 14.65 -9.02 -35.26
C PRO A 163 14.55 -9.58 -33.84
N PHE A 164 15.54 -9.30 -32.99
CA PHE A 164 15.69 -9.88 -31.67
C PHE A 164 15.55 -8.86 -30.54
N ASP A 165 15.11 -7.63 -30.82
CA ASP A 165 15.09 -6.55 -29.84
C ASP A 165 14.19 -6.83 -28.62
N LYS A 166 13.16 -7.64 -28.82
CA LYS A 166 12.25 -8.03 -27.74
C LYS A 166 12.90 -8.94 -26.70
N LEU A 167 14.06 -9.54 -27.02
CA LEU A 167 14.77 -10.40 -26.10
C LEU A 167 15.63 -9.59 -25.11
N PRO A 168 15.78 -10.06 -23.86
CA PRO A 168 16.76 -9.52 -22.93
C PRO A 168 18.16 -9.51 -23.55
N ILE A 169 18.98 -8.49 -23.21
CA ILE A 169 20.31 -8.24 -23.78
C ILE A 169 21.14 -9.53 -23.91
N LYS A 170 21.25 -10.33 -22.84
CA LYS A 170 22.03 -11.58 -22.85
C LYS A 170 21.51 -12.61 -23.85
N GLN A 171 20.19 -12.74 -24.00
CA GLN A 171 19.59 -13.65 -24.98
C GLN A 171 19.75 -13.07 -26.38
N ARG A 172 19.43 -11.79 -26.59
CA ARG A 172 19.62 -11.08 -27.86
C ARG A 172 21.04 -11.24 -28.40
N ASP A 173 22.06 -11.08 -27.56
CA ASP A 173 23.46 -11.22 -27.95
C ASP A 173 23.76 -12.64 -28.47
N LEU A 174 23.13 -13.69 -27.96
CA LEU A 174 23.29 -15.05 -28.48
C LEU A 174 22.72 -15.18 -29.89
N PHE A 175 21.52 -14.65 -30.12
CA PHE A 175 20.87 -14.66 -31.44
C PHE A 175 21.62 -13.82 -32.46
N GLU A 176 22.08 -12.62 -32.07
CA GLU A 176 22.91 -11.76 -32.93
C GLU A 176 24.26 -12.41 -33.25
N ASN A 177 24.88 -13.10 -32.28
CA ASN A 177 26.09 -13.87 -32.55
C ASN A 177 25.85 -14.98 -33.58
N VAL A 178 24.72 -15.70 -33.52
CA VAL A 178 24.35 -16.70 -34.52
C VAL A 178 24.16 -16.02 -35.88
N ARG A 179 23.43 -14.90 -35.94
CA ARG A 179 23.20 -14.15 -37.16
C ARG A 179 24.50 -13.69 -37.83
N ILE A 180 25.46 -13.16 -37.05
CA ILE A 180 26.73 -12.65 -37.57
C ILE A 180 27.68 -13.78 -37.98
N LYS A 181 27.72 -14.88 -37.22
CA LYS A 181 28.68 -15.99 -37.44
C LYS A 181 28.20 -17.00 -38.48
N THR A 182 26.91 -17.03 -38.81
CA THR A 182 26.35 -17.99 -39.77
C THR A 182 26.39 -17.42 -41.18
N LYS A 183 27.06 -18.11 -42.11
CA LYS A 183 27.20 -17.67 -43.50
C LYS A 183 25.86 -17.66 -44.26
N ASP A 184 25.02 -18.66 -44.04
CA ASP A 184 23.72 -18.83 -44.72
C ASP A 184 22.55 -18.53 -43.77
N TYR A 185 22.64 -17.43 -43.02
CA TYR A 185 21.62 -17.07 -42.03
C TYR A 185 20.21 -16.97 -42.64
N SER A 186 20.08 -16.57 -43.91
CA SER A 186 18.80 -16.50 -44.62
C SER A 186 18.03 -17.81 -44.64
N VAL A 187 18.72 -18.96 -44.60
CA VAL A 187 18.11 -20.31 -44.58
C VAL A 187 17.43 -20.59 -43.24
N ILE A 188 18.03 -20.14 -42.14
CA ILE A 188 17.56 -20.40 -40.77
C ILE A 188 16.83 -19.20 -40.15
N GLN A 189 16.81 -18.04 -40.82
CA GLN A 189 16.31 -16.78 -40.28
C GLN A 189 14.89 -16.90 -39.73
N THR A 190 13.99 -17.53 -40.50
CA THR A 190 12.60 -17.70 -40.10
C THR A 190 12.46 -18.49 -38.80
N ASP A 191 13.26 -19.55 -38.65
CA ASP A 191 13.21 -20.40 -37.45
C ASP A 191 13.83 -19.66 -36.26
N MET A 192 14.94 -18.95 -36.46
CA MET A 192 15.56 -18.13 -35.41
C MET A 192 14.61 -17.04 -34.88
N VAL A 193 13.85 -16.38 -35.78
CA VAL A 193 12.84 -15.40 -35.38
C VAL A 193 11.71 -16.05 -34.59
N LYS A 194 11.20 -17.21 -35.03
CA LYS A 194 10.17 -17.95 -34.29
C LYS A 194 10.62 -18.37 -32.89
N ILE A 195 11.85 -18.87 -32.76
CA ILE A 195 12.41 -19.22 -31.44
C ILE A 195 12.51 -17.98 -30.56
N ALA A 196 12.93 -16.83 -31.11
CA ALA A 196 12.95 -15.57 -30.37
C ALA A 196 11.53 -15.11 -29.98
N ASP A 197 10.51 -15.35 -30.80
CA ASP A 197 9.11 -15.09 -30.49
C ASP A 197 8.62 -15.94 -29.30
N GLU A 198 8.86 -17.26 -29.35
CA GLU A 198 8.46 -18.18 -28.29
C GLU A 198 9.20 -17.90 -26.96
N LEU A 199 10.48 -17.53 -27.04
CA LEU A 199 11.29 -17.18 -25.89
C LEU A 199 10.82 -15.87 -25.23
N ASP A 200 10.46 -14.86 -26.03
CA ASP A 200 9.86 -13.62 -25.53
C ASP A 200 8.52 -13.88 -24.82
N ILE A 201 7.63 -14.67 -25.42
CA ILE A 201 6.37 -15.07 -24.78
C ILE A 201 6.64 -15.78 -23.45
N SER A 202 7.60 -16.71 -23.43
CA SER A 202 7.97 -17.44 -22.21
C SER A 202 8.54 -16.50 -21.14
N ASN A 203 9.42 -15.57 -21.50
CA ASN A 203 9.96 -14.57 -20.58
C ASN A 203 8.86 -13.67 -20.00
N GLN A 204 7.90 -13.25 -20.83
CA GLN A 204 6.76 -12.45 -20.38
C GLN A 204 5.90 -13.20 -19.37
N LEU A 205 5.59 -14.48 -19.64
CA LEU A 205 4.83 -15.33 -18.72
C LEU A 205 5.59 -15.54 -17.40
N VAL A 206 6.89 -15.82 -17.44
CA VAL A 206 7.71 -15.94 -16.23
C VAL A 206 7.69 -14.65 -15.42
N ASN A 207 7.84 -13.49 -16.06
CA ASN A 207 7.78 -12.20 -15.37
C ASN A 207 6.40 -11.91 -14.78
N GLU A 208 5.33 -12.31 -15.46
CA GLU A 208 3.96 -12.22 -14.95
C GLU A 208 3.78 -13.09 -13.69
N TYR A 209 4.17 -14.36 -13.74
CA TYR A 209 4.13 -15.26 -12.59
C TYR A 209 5.00 -14.78 -11.42
N LEU A 210 6.21 -14.29 -11.69
CA LEU A 210 7.08 -13.72 -10.66
C LEU A 210 6.46 -12.48 -10.02
N ASN A 211 5.79 -11.63 -10.81
CA ASN A 211 5.11 -10.45 -10.30
C ASN A 211 3.91 -10.83 -9.43
N ASP A 212 3.09 -11.79 -9.87
CA ASP A 212 1.95 -12.29 -9.10
C ASP A 212 2.38 -13.01 -7.83
N GLY A 213 3.51 -13.74 -7.87
CA GLY A 213 4.16 -14.31 -6.70
C GLY A 213 4.59 -13.24 -5.69
N LYS A 214 5.24 -12.17 -6.15
CA LYS A 214 5.61 -11.02 -5.29
C LYS A 214 4.39 -10.34 -4.67
N LYS A 215 3.33 -10.11 -5.45
CA LYS A 215 2.07 -9.54 -4.93
C LYS A 215 1.44 -10.44 -3.88
N SER A 216 1.38 -11.74 -4.13
CA SER A 216 0.82 -12.72 -3.19
C SER A 216 1.62 -12.75 -1.88
N PHE A 217 2.96 -12.69 -1.97
CA PHE A 217 3.82 -12.55 -0.81
C PHE A 217 3.50 -11.28 -0.01
N TRP A 218 3.43 -10.12 -0.66
CA TRP A 218 3.12 -8.86 0.01
C TRP A 218 1.70 -8.81 0.59
N LEU A 219 0.73 -9.42 -0.09
CA LEU A 219 -0.64 -9.55 0.40
C LEU A 219 -0.70 -10.42 1.67
N SER A 220 0.03 -11.54 1.68
CA SER A 220 0.17 -12.40 2.86
C SER A 220 0.86 -11.67 4.02
N ALA A 221 1.95 -10.95 3.75
CA ALA A 221 2.66 -10.16 4.75
C ALA A 221 1.76 -9.07 5.36
N LEU A 222 0.94 -8.40 4.55
CA LEU A 222 -0.05 -7.43 5.02
C LEU A 222 -1.13 -8.09 5.90
N GLY A 223 -1.65 -9.25 5.47
CA GLY A 223 -2.60 -10.03 6.26
C GLY A 223 -2.05 -10.44 7.63
N LEU A 224 -0.80 -10.90 7.67
CA LEU A 224 -0.11 -11.24 8.92
C LEU A 224 0.07 -10.01 9.83
N ALA A 225 0.51 -8.89 9.27
CA ALA A 225 0.67 -7.65 10.03
C ALA A 225 -0.65 -7.18 10.66
N LEU A 226 -1.75 -7.21 9.90
CA LEU A 226 -3.08 -6.88 10.41
C LEU A 226 -3.54 -7.85 11.50
N ALA A 227 -3.31 -9.15 11.33
CA ALA A 227 -3.66 -10.15 12.33
C ALA A 227 -2.92 -9.90 13.66
N VAL A 228 -1.64 -9.56 13.61
CA VAL A 228 -0.84 -9.21 14.80
C VAL A 228 -1.39 -7.94 15.48
N ILE A 229 -1.66 -6.88 14.70
CA ILE A 229 -2.23 -5.63 15.24
C ILE A 229 -3.58 -5.89 15.93
N ILE A 230 -4.47 -6.64 15.27
CA ILE A 230 -5.77 -7.01 15.83
C ILE A 230 -5.58 -7.83 17.11
N GLY A 231 -4.68 -8.81 17.12
CA GLY A 231 -4.37 -9.62 18.29
C GLY A 231 -3.88 -8.79 19.49
N ILE A 232 -3.01 -7.81 19.25
CA ILE A 232 -2.53 -6.88 20.30
C ILE A 232 -3.68 -6.03 20.84
N ILE A 233 -4.50 -5.45 19.96
CA ILE A 233 -5.65 -4.62 20.35
C ILE A 233 -6.65 -5.43 21.17
N GLN A 234 -7.03 -6.63 20.70
CA GLN A 234 -7.96 -7.52 21.40
C GLN A 234 -7.42 -7.92 22.78
N THR A 235 -6.13 -8.24 22.87
CA THR A 235 -5.49 -8.59 24.15
C THR A 235 -5.49 -7.40 25.11
N TYR A 236 -5.19 -6.19 24.63
CA TYR A 236 -5.24 -4.98 25.44
C TYR A 236 -6.65 -4.69 25.98
N LEU A 237 -7.67 -4.75 25.13
CA LEU A 237 -9.07 -4.57 25.52
C LEU A 237 -9.55 -5.65 26.51
N ALA A 238 -9.11 -6.91 26.31
CA ALA A 238 -9.42 -8.00 27.22
C ALA A 238 -8.80 -7.80 28.62
N ILE A 239 -7.58 -7.26 28.70
CA ILE A 239 -6.92 -6.97 29.98
C ILE A 239 -7.61 -5.79 30.70
N ASP A 240 -7.97 -4.73 29.97
CA ASP A 240 -8.61 -3.56 30.57
C ASP A 240 -10.03 -3.88 31.10
N SER A 241 -10.81 -4.64 30.33
CA SER A 241 -12.13 -5.12 30.77
C SER A 241 -12.05 -5.97 32.04
N ARG A 242 -11.07 -6.88 32.16
CA ARG A 242 -10.86 -7.70 33.37
C ARG A 242 -10.50 -6.85 34.59
N LYS A 243 -9.66 -5.81 34.43
CA LYS A 243 -9.30 -4.89 35.53
C LYS A 243 -10.49 -4.05 36.00
N SER A 244 -11.37 -3.65 35.09
CA SER A 244 -12.60 -2.92 35.43
C SER A 244 -13.56 -3.79 36.25
N SER A 245 -13.82 -5.01 35.80
CA SER A 245 -14.70 -5.96 36.48
C SER A 245 -14.18 -6.34 37.88
N ALA A 246 -12.90 -6.65 38.01
CA ALA A 246 -12.30 -7.00 39.31
C ALA A 246 -12.43 -5.88 40.35
N ARG A 247 -12.32 -4.61 39.93
CA ARG A 247 -12.52 -3.45 40.81
C ARG A 247 -13.98 -3.23 41.19
N GLN A 248 -14.91 -3.51 40.27
CA GLN A 248 -16.34 -3.42 40.53
C GLN A 248 -16.77 -4.44 41.59
N TYR A 249 -16.30 -5.69 41.48
CA TYR A 249 -16.54 -6.72 42.51
C TYR A 249 -15.89 -6.38 43.86
N GLY A 250 -14.65 -5.88 43.85
CA GLY A 250 -13.98 -5.42 45.08
C GLY A 250 -14.76 -4.34 45.82
N ASN A 251 -15.27 -3.33 45.10
CA ASN A 251 -16.07 -2.25 45.67
C ASN A 251 -17.40 -2.75 46.26
N ILE A 252 -18.07 -3.70 45.59
CA ILE A 252 -19.31 -4.32 46.08
C ILE A 252 -19.04 -5.06 47.40
N ILE A 253 -17.98 -5.87 47.46
CA ILE A 253 -17.60 -6.64 48.66
C ILE A 253 -17.23 -5.71 49.82
N THR A 254 -16.45 -4.65 49.57
CA THR A 254 -16.11 -3.68 50.62
C THR A 254 -17.33 -2.93 51.14
N ASN A 255 -18.28 -2.56 50.28
CA ASN A 255 -19.51 -1.90 50.69
C ASN A 255 -20.42 -2.84 51.51
N LEU A 256 -20.50 -4.12 51.12
CA LEU A 256 -21.21 -5.16 51.88
C LEU A 256 -20.59 -5.41 53.26
N MET A 257 -19.26 -5.43 53.37
CA MET A 257 -18.59 -5.57 54.67
C MET A 257 -18.75 -4.34 55.56
N ARG A 258 -18.89 -3.15 54.97
CA ARG A 258 -19.10 -1.90 55.72
C ARG A 258 -20.54 -1.73 56.21
N SER A 259 -21.53 -2.30 55.53
CA SER A 259 -22.94 -2.22 55.95
C SER A 259 -23.32 -3.25 57.02
N LYS A 260 -22.44 -4.23 57.31
CA LYS A 260 -22.64 -5.27 58.33
C LYS A 260 -21.94 -4.99 59.67
N ARG A 261 -21.21 -3.87 59.79
CA ARG A 261 -20.61 -3.39 61.05
C ARG A 261 -21.37 -2.16 61.53
#